data_AF-A0A9P9JLU2-F1
#
_entry.id   AF-A0A9P9JLU2-F1
#
_cell.length_a   1.000
_cell.length_b   1.000
_cell.length_c   1.000
_cell.angle_alpha   90.00
_cell.angle_beta   90.00
_cell.angle_gamma   90.00
#
_symmetry.space_group_name_H-M   'P 1'
#
loop_
_entity.id
_entity.type
_entity.pdbx_description
1 polymer ?
#
loop_
_entity_poly.entity_id
_entity_poly.type
_entity_poly.pdbx_seq_one_letter_code
_entity_poly.pdbx_strand_id
1 'polypeptide(L)'
;MATIPQPATLDTEVWCLKEDARWEHEKPYYSNIPFDHPDAKQTNLESVPRPVRFTDIRGAEGHFGLDANGFCVHRTNLVDIEAIHNQFSDSYWIQRVYYAKVSEWMRDDIGGDKIERIHIYDHTDSFLSCSVDCMFADVIRTLPSSLEAQKARSS
;
A
#
# COMPACT_ATOMS: atom_id res chain seq x y z
N MET A 1 -9.12 -29.74 19.06
CA MET A 1 -8.95 -28.32 18.69
C MET A 1 -7.54 -28.18 18.17
N ALA A 2 -7.35 -27.84 16.91
CA ALA A 2 -6.01 -27.69 16.34
C ALA A 2 -5.43 -26.34 16.81
N THR A 3 -4.29 -26.38 17.48
CA THR A 3 -3.54 -25.18 17.86
C THR A 3 -2.95 -24.58 16.59
N ILE A 4 -3.47 -23.42 16.17
CA ILE A 4 -2.91 -22.68 15.04
C ILE A 4 -1.50 -22.22 15.47
N PRO A 5 -0.43 -22.58 14.73
CA PRO A 5 0.91 -22.13 15.07
C PRO A 5 0.94 -20.60 15.03
N GLN A 6 1.47 -19.98 16.10
CA GLN A 6 1.67 -18.53 16.09
C GLN A 6 2.62 -18.18 14.95
N PRO A 7 2.30 -17.14 14.15
CA PRO A 7 3.16 -16.72 13.06
C PRO A 7 4.52 -16.31 13.62
N ALA A 8 5.59 -16.74 12.95
CA ALA A 8 6.96 -16.39 13.35
C ALA A 8 7.11 -14.86 13.34
N THR A 9 7.69 -14.30 14.39
CA THR A 9 7.94 -12.86 14.50
C THR A 9 9.42 -12.56 14.49
N LEU A 10 9.78 -11.42 13.89
CA LEU A 10 11.14 -10.91 13.82
C LEU A 10 11.11 -9.44 14.23
N ASP A 11 11.78 -9.12 15.33
CA ASP A 11 12.04 -7.74 15.73
C ASP A 11 13.26 -7.22 14.96
N THR A 12 13.13 -6.05 14.33
CA THR A 12 14.19 -5.40 13.56
C THR A 12 13.94 -3.89 13.53
N GLU A 13 14.72 -3.15 12.76
CA GLU A 13 14.57 -1.70 12.59
C GLU A 13 14.35 -1.35 11.13
N VAL A 14 13.47 -0.38 10.89
CA VAL A 14 13.28 0.25 9.57
C VAL A 14 13.72 1.69 9.67
N TRP A 15 14.48 2.15 8.68
CA TRP A 15 14.92 3.54 8.59
C TRP A 15 13.78 4.38 8.03
N CYS A 16 13.23 5.24 8.88
CA CYS A 16 12.16 6.15 8.52
C CYS A 16 12.70 7.57 8.45
N LEU A 17 12.07 8.37 7.60
CA LEU A 17 12.31 9.81 7.56
C LEU A 17 11.84 10.43 8.90
N LYS A 18 12.71 11.19 9.56
CA LYS A 18 12.44 11.87 10.83
C LYS A 18 11.57 13.09 10.60
N GLU A 19 10.42 13.16 11.26
CA GLU A 19 9.57 14.36 11.23
C GLU A 19 10.36 15.61 11.64
N ASP A 20 10.24 16.65 10.83
CA ASP A 20 10.90 17.93 11.05
C ASP A 20 9.88 19.06 10.93
N ALA A 21 9.78 19.90 11.96
CA ALA A 21 8.87 21.04 12.00
C ALA A 21 9.12 22.04 10.85
N ARG A 22 10.33 22.04 10.29
CA ARG A 22 10.64 22.85 9.09
C ARG A 22 9.72 22.50 7.92
N TRP A 23 9.20 21.28 7.82
CA TRP A 23 8.35 20.87 6.70
C TRP A 23 6.96 21.53 6.65
N GLU A 24 6.59 22.26 7.70
CA GLU A 24 5.43 23.14 7.67
C GLU A 24 5.66 24.40 6.82
N HIS A 25 6.93 24.76 6.58
CA HIS A 25 7.31 26.03 5.95
C HIS A 25 8.28 25.87 4.76
N GLU A 26 9.03 24.77 4.70
CA GLU A 26 9.92 24.44 3.59
C GLU A 26 9.67 23.01 3.07
N LYS A 27 9.85 22.78 1.77
CA LYS A 27 9.74 21.42 1.24
C LYS A 27 10.93 20.56 1.69
N PRO A 28 10.72 19.27 1.97
CA PRO A 28 11.83 18.32 2.10
C PRO A 28 12.64 18.28 0.79
N TYR A 29 13.97 18.28 0.88
CA TYR A 29 14.88 18.24 -0.26
C TYR A 29 16.18 17.49 0.03
N TYR A 30 16.75 16.93 -1.01
CA TYR A 30 18.05 16.28 -1.01
C TYR A 30 18.72 16.48 -2.38
N SER A 31 19.97 16.93 -2.38
CA SER A 31 20.78 17.10 -3.59
C SER A 31 21.91 16.08 -3.63
N ASN A 32 21.99 15.34 -4.73
CA ASN A 32 23.16 14.51 -5.05
C ASN A 32 24.31 15.31 -5.65
N ILE A 33 24.08 16.59 -6.01
CA ILE A 33 25.09 17.48 -6.57
C ILE A 33 25.53 18.44 -5.47
N PRO A 34 26.84 18.47 -5.12
CA PRO A 34 27.34 19.39 -4.11
C PRO A 34 27.09 20.84 -4.50
N PHE A 35 26.35 21.57 -3.66
CA PHE A 35 26.38 23.03 -3.66
C PHE A 35 27.75 23.58 -3.22
N ASP A 36 28.28 24.53 -4.00
CA ASP A 36 29.55 25.22 -3.72
C ASP A 36 29.38 26.45 -2.81
N HIS A 37 28.15 26.84 -2.48
CA HIS A 37 27.87 28.00 -1.64
C HIS A 37 28.01 27.62 -0.15
N PRO A 38 28.75 28.40 0.68
CA PRO A 38 29.07 28.02 2.06
C PRO A 38 27.85 27.80 2.96
N ASP A 39 26.76 28.53 2.72
CA ASP A 39 25.52 28.41 3.51
C ASP A 39 24.49 27.43 2.91
N ALA A 40 24.78 26.82 1.76
CA ALA A 40 23.83 25.91 1.11
C ALA A 40 23.93 24.52 1.71
N LYS A 41 22.88 24.10 2.42
CA LYS A 41 22.75 22.71 2.89
C LYS A 41 22.39 21.80 1.72
N GLN A 42 22.98 20.62 1.68
CA GLN A 42 22.67 19.61 0.63
C GLN A 42 21.30 18.96 0.83
N THR A 43 20.84 18.89 2.08
CA THR A 43 19.57 18.25 2.42
C THR A 43 19.02 18.80 3.73
N ASN A 44 17.69 18.77 3.86
CA ASN A 44 17.00 18.90 5.14
C ASN A 44 16.34 17.59 5.59
N LEU A 45 16.71 16.44 5.00
CA LEU A 45 16.24 15.12 5.39
C LEU A 45 17.16 14.51 6.45
N GLU A 46 16.57 13.87 7.46
CA GLU A 46 17.28 13.05 8.43
C GLU A 46 16.55 11.71 8.54
N SER A 47 17.27 10.60 8.44
CA SER A 47 16.70 9.26 8.61
C SER A 47 17.01 8.74 10.01
N VAL A 48 16.01 8.15 10.67
CA VAL A 48 16.14 7.57 12.00
C VAL A 48 15.65 6.13 12.01
N PRO A 49 16.32 5.20 12.72
CA PRO A 49 15.82 3.84 12.87
C PRO A 49 14.57 3.85 13.74
N ARG A 50 13.56 3.08 13.34
CA ARG A 50 12.36 2.79 14.14
C ARG A 50 12.25 1.27 14.35
N PRO A 51 12.15 0.80 15.60
CA PRO A 51 11.96 -0.62 15.87
C PRO A 51 10.58 -1.05 15.38
N VAL A 52 10.54 -2.16 14.65
CA VAL A 52 9.33 -2.74 14.10
C VAL A 52 9.35 -4.26 14.28
N ARG A 53 8.15 -4.83 14.37
CA ARG A 53 7.95 -6.27 14.43
C ARG A 53 7.37 -6.77 13.12
N PHE A 54 8.13 -7.61 12.43
CA PHE A 54 7.64 -8.36 11.28
C PHE A 54 6.95 -9.63 11.75
N THR A 55 5.89 -10.01 11.04
CA THR A 55 5.12 -11.23 11.31
C THR A 55 5.00 -11.99 10.01
N ASP A 56 5.38 -13.28 10.02
CA ASP A 56 5.18 -14.17 8.88
C ASP A 56 3.70 -14.50 8.72
N ILE A 57 3.08 -14.02 7.66
CA ILE A 57 1.64 -14.17 7.42
C ILE A 57 1.27 -15.45 6.64
N ARG A 58 2.25 -16.28 6.27
CA ARG A 58 2.00 -17.50 5.47
C ARG A 58 1.12 -18.49 6.24
N GLY A 59 0.04 -18.93 5.62
CA GLY A 59 -0.98 -19.78 6.25
C GLY A 59 -2.02 -19.02 7.08
N ALA A 60 -1.88 -17.70 7.21
CA ALA A 60 -2.81 -16.81 7.91
C ALA A 60 -3.30 -15.66 7.01
N GLU A 61 -3.11 -15.75 5.69
CA GLU A 61 -3.37 -14.66 4.73
C GLU A 61 -4.84 -14.20 4.77
N GLY A 62 -5.78 -15.13 4.94
CA GLY A 62 -7.21 -14.83 5.02
C GLY A 62 -7.66 -14.07 6.28
N HIS A 63 -6.77 -13.85 7.24
CA HIS A 63 -7.05 -13.03 8.42
C HIS A 63 -6.78 -11.54 8.21
N PHE A 64 -6.16 -11.16 7.10
CA PHE A 64 -5.83 -9.77 6.79
C PHE A 64 -6.87 -9.20 5.82
N GLY A 65 -7.69 -8.27 6.31
CA GLY A 65 -8.77 -7.66 5.54
C GLY A 65 -8.60 -6.14 5.45
N LEU A 66 -9.09 -5.56 4.36
CA LEU A 66 -8.97 -4.11 4.09
C LEU A 66 -9.53 -3.26 5.24
N ASP A 67 -10.66 -3.66 5.82
CA ASP A 67 -11.33 -2.92 6.90
C ASP A 67 -10.52 -2.86 8.19
N ALA A 68 -9.88 -3.98 8.55
CA ALA A 68 -9.20 -4.13 9.84
C ALA A 68 -7.73 -3.71 9.76
N ASN A 69 -7.09 -3.95 8.63
CA ASN A 69 -5.64 -3.83 8.48
C ASN A 69 -5.22 -2.72 7.51
N GLY A 70 -6.15 -2.17 6.71
CA GLY A 70 -5.82 -1.26 5.61
C GLY A 70 -5.17 -1.95 4.40
N PHE A 71 -4.93 -3.26 4.49
CA PHE A 71 -4.44 -4.11 3.41
C PHE A 71 -5.11 -5.49 3.52
N CYS A 72 -5.17 -6.23 2.42
CA CYS A 72 -5.54 -7.64 2.43
C CYS A 72 -4.56 -8.43 1.58
N VAL A 73 -4.46 -9.73 1.88
CA VAL A 73 -3.70 -10.65 1.03
C VAL A 73 -4.68 -11.52 0.29
N HIS A 74 -4.92 -11.17 -0.96
CA HIS A 74 -5.80 -11.93 -1.80
C HIS A 74 -5.00 -12.89 -2.67
N ARG A 75 -5.27 -14.19 -2.51
CA ARG A 75 -4.86 -15.17 -3.52
C ARG A 75 -5.81 -15.04 -4.68
N THR A 76 -5.37 -14.31 -5.69
CA THR A 76 -6.18 -14.15 -6.89
C THR A 76 -6.36 -15.51 -7.55
N ASN A 77 -7.60 -15.95 -7.76
CA ASN A 77 -7.94 -17.05 -8.66
C ASN A 77 -7.85 -16.60 -10.13
N LEU A 78 -6.86 -15.77 -10.45
CA LEU A 78 -6.51 -15.47 -11.83
C LEU A 78 -6.05 -16.80 -12.41
N VAL A 79 -6.99 -17.49 -13.06
CA VAL A 79 -6.84 -18.82 -13.67
C VAL A 79 -5.62 -18.88 -14.61
N ASP A 80 -5.14 -17.71 -15.01
CA ASP A 80 -4.05 -17.49 -15.93
C ASP A 80 -2.77 -16.94 -15.27
N ILE A 81 -2.54 -17.05 -13.95
CA ILE A 81 -1.38 -16.39 -13.30
C ILE A 81 -0.06 -16.67 -14.03
N GLU A 82 0.14 -17.85 -14.62
CA GLU A 82 1.29 -18.15 -15.49
C GLU A 82 1.29 -17.36 -16.81
N ALA A 83 0.14 -17.21 -17.47
CA ALA A 83 0.03 -16.41 -18.68
C ALA A 83 0.13 -14.90 -18.38
N ILE A 84 -0.32 -14.46 -17.20
CA ILE A 84 -0.13 -13.10 -16.69
C ILE A 84 1.36 -12.89 -16.37
N HIS A 85 2.00 -13.84 -15.68
CA HIS A 85 3.44 -13.83 -15.34
C HIS A 85 4.31 -13.56 -16.56
N ASN A 86 4.05 -14.26 -17.66
CA ASN A 86 4.82 -14.11 -18.91
C ASN A 86 4.61 -12.76 -19.62
N GLN A 87 3.63 -11.96 -19.19
CA GLN A 87 3.27 -10.68 -19.78
C GLN A 87 3.58 -9.48 -18.85
N PHE A 88 4.07 -9.68 -17.62
CA PHE A 88 4.40 -8.57 -16.71
C PHE A 88 5.61 -7.74 -17.18
N SER A 89 6.36 -8.18 -18.19
CA SER A 89 7.34 -7.31 -18.84
C SER A 89 6.71 -6.34 -19.85
N ASP A 90 5.43 -6.51 -20.19
CA ASP A 90 4.68 -5.63 -21.10
C ASP A 90 3.77 -4.70 -20.27
N SER A 91 4.29 -3.49 -20.01
CA SER A 91 3.57 -2.46 -19.25
C SER A 91 2.24 -2.06 -19.89
N TYR A 92 2.10 -2.15 -21.22
CA TYR A 92 0.84 -1.85 -21.91
C TYR A 92 -0.19 -2.95 -21.66
N TRP A 93 0.24 -4.21 -21.68
CA TRP A 93 -0.60 -5.33 -21.31
C TRP A 93 -1.06 -5.23 -19.85
N ILE A 94 -0.18 -4.87 -18.92
CA ILE A 94 -0.50 -4.67 -17.50
C ILE A 94 -1.62 -3.64 -17.34
N GLN A 95 -1.44 -2.45 -17.91
CA GLN A 95 -2.42 -1.38 -17.77
C GLN A 95 -3.78 -1.74 -18.40
N ARG A 96 -3.78 -2.48 -19.50
CA ARG A 96 -5.03 -2.81 -20.21
C ARG A 96 -5.76 -4.01 -19.60
N VAL A 97 -5.03 -5.06 -19.23
CA VAL A 97 -5.60 -6.36 -18.85
C VAL A 97 -5.54 -6.56 -17.35
N TYR A 98 -4.36 -6.38 -16.75
CA TYR A 98 -4.17 -6.64 -15.33
C TYR A 98 -4.97 -5.65 -14.47
N TYR A 99 -4.89 -4.35 -14.75
CA TYR A 99 -5.63 -3.33 -14.01
C TYR A 99 -7.15 -3.50 -14.09
N ALA A 100 -7.66 -3.94 -15.25
CA ALA A 100 -9.08 -4.23 -15.43
C ALA A 100 -9.52 -5.39 -14.52
N LYS A 101 -8.75 -6.49 -14.49
CA LYS A 101 -9.03 -7.65 -13.64
C LYS A 101 -8.95 -7.32 -12.14
N VAL A 102 -7.98 -6.51 -11.74
CA VAL A 102 -7.85 -6.03 -10.35
C VAL A 102 -9.05 -5.16 -9.97
N SER A 103 -9.44 -4.26 -10.87
CA SER A 103 -10.59 -3.36 -10.64
C SER A 103 -11.91 -4.12 -10.51
N GLU A 104 -12.08 -5.19 -11.29
CA GLU A 104 -13.21 -6.11 -11.18
C GLU A 104 -13.20 -6.81 -9.83
N TRP A 105 -12.07 -7.44 -9.47
CA TRP A 105 -11.90 -8.10 -8.17
C TRP A 105 -12.17 -7.17 -6.98
N MET A 106 -11.64 -5.94 -6.98
CA MET A 106 -11.87 -4.99 -5.89
C MET A 106 -13.36 -4.67 -5.72
N ARG A 107 -14.09 -4.52 -6.83
CA ARG A 107 -15.55 -4.29 -6.78
C ARG A 107 -16.29 -5.50 -6.24
N ASP A 108 -15.87 -6.71 -6.60
CA ASP A 108 -16.49 -7.93 -6.09
C ASP A 108 -16.23 -8.14 -4.58
N ASP A 109 -15.02 -7.87 -4.11
CA ASP A 109 -14.60 -8.10 -2.72
C ASP A 109 -15.13 -7.03 -1.76
N ILE A 110 -15.01 -5.74 -2.11
CA ILE A 110 -15.41 -4.63 -1.24
C ILE A 110 -16.92 -4.36 -1.35
N GLY A 111 -17.51 -4.66 -2.52
CA GLY A 111 -18.86 -4.29 -2.93
C GLY A 111 -18.83 -3.08 -3.86
N GLY A 112 -19.21 -3.28 -5.12
CA GLY A 112 -19.13 -2.25 -6.17
C GLY A 112 -19.98 -1.02 -5.89
N ASP A 113 -21.00 -1.14 -5.03
CA ASP A 113 -21.82 -0.03 -4.52
C ASP A 113 -21.06 0.90 -3.55
N LYS A 114 -19.97 0.41 -2.94
CA LYS A 114 -19.13 1.18 -2.01
C LYS A 114 -17.93 1.84 -2.68
N ILE A 115 -17.66 1.53 -3.94
CA ILE A 115 -16.53 2.04 -4.70
C ILE A 115 -17.02 3.04 -5.73
N GLU A 116 -16.79 4.33 -5.48
CA GLU A 116 -17.07 5.38 -6.47
C GLU A 116 -16.06 5.30 -7.63
N ARG A 117 -14.78 5.14 -7.31
CA ARG A 117 -13.69 5.12 -8.29
C ARG A 117 -12.50 4.30 -7.81
N ILE A 118 -11.81 3.69 -8.76
CA ILE A 118 -10.55 2.98 -8.54
C ILE A 118 -9.45 3.77 -9.24
N HIS A 119 -8.43 4.17 -8.49
CA HIS A 119 -7.23 4.81 -8.99
C HIS A 119 -6.04 3.90 -8.71
N ILE A 120 -5.32 3.53 -9.76
CA ILE A 120 -4.07 2.78 -9.65
C ILE A 120 -2.94 3.77 -9.92
N TYR A 121 -2.18 4.10 -8.88
CA TYR A 121 -1.15 5.14 -8.94
C TYR A 121 0.19 4.60 -9.43
N ASP A 122 0.55 3.40 -9.00
CA ASP A 122 1.84 2.80 -9.29
C ASP A 122 1.72 1.26 -9.33
N HIS A 123 2.64 0.63 -10.05
CA HIS A 123 2.89 -0.80 -10.04
C HIS A 123 4.39 -1.02 -10.14
N THR A 124 4.92 -1.95 -9.35
CA THR A 124 6.34 -2.27 -9.39
C THR A 124 6.54 -3.63 -10.06
N ASP A 125 7.24 -3.63 -11.19
CA ASP A 125 7.63 -4.85 -11.90
C ASP A 125 8.95 -5.38 -11.32
N SER A 126 8.91 -6.04 -10.17
CA SER A 126 10.12 -6.66 -9.62
C SER A 126 10.36 -8.03 -10.26
N PHE A 127 11.30 -8.09 -11.21
CA PHE A 127 11.73 -9.31 -11.92
C PHE A 127 12.25 -10.45 -11.00
N LEU A 128 12.45 -10.19 -9.70
CA LEU A 128 13.15 -11.08 -8.76
C LEU A 128 12.27 -11.67 -7.64
N SER A 129 11.00 -11.29 -7.54
CA SER A 129 10.06 -11.93 -6.63
C SER A 129 8.68 -11.92 -7.23
N CYS A 130 8.11 -13.10 -7.40
CA CYS A 130 6.73 -13.34 -7.84
C CYS A 130 5.74 -12.96 -6.73
N SER A 131 5.85 -11.73 -6.26
CA SER A 131 4.95 -11.04 -5.35
C SER A 131 4.46 -9.86 -6.18
N VAL A 132 3.19 -9.82 -6.55
CA VAL A 132 2.67 -8.59 -7.14
C VAL A 132 2.68 -7.55 -6.03
N ASP A 133 3.68 -6.67 -6.09
CA ASP A 133 3.93 -5.65 -5.10
C ASP A 133 2.76 -4.66 -5.07
N CYS A 134 2.18 -4.54 -3.88
CA CYS A 134 1.35 -3.46 -3.36
C CYS A 134 0.77 -2.49 -4.39
N MET A 135 -0.40 -2.80 -4.96
CA MET A 135 -1.23 -1.75 -5.54
C MET A 135 -1.84 -0.92 -4.41
N PHE A 136 -1.41 0.32 -4.30
CA PHE A 136 -2.13 1.33 -3.51
C PHE A 136 -3.33 1.78 -4.34
N ALA A 137 -4.49 1.20 -4.08
CA ALA A 137 -5.75 1.72 -4.54
C ALA A 137 -6.38 2.54 -3.42
N ASP A 138 -6.57 3.83 -3.66
CA ASP A 138 -7.38 4.64 -2.75
C ASP A 138 -8.85 4.36 -3.06
N VAL A 139 -9.52 3.67 -2.13
CA VAL A 139 -10.95 3.41 -2.19
C VAL A 139 -11.62 4.55 -1.44
N ILE A 140 -11.99 5.60 -2.16
CA ILE A 140 -12.83 6.67 -1.63
C ILE A 140 -14.19 6.05 -1.32
N ARG A 141 -14.36 5.60 -0.07
CA ARG A 141 -15.66 5.20 0.46
C ARG A 141 -16.47 6.46 0.68
N THR A 142 -17.72 6.44 0.24
CA THR A 142 -18.73 7.33 0.79
C THR A 142 -18.88 7.01 2.27
N LEU A 143 -18.10 7.68 3.11
CA LEU A 143 -18.53 7.91 4.47
C LEU A 143 -19.85 8.69 4.35
N PRO A 144 -20.95 8.25 5.01
CA PRO A 144 -22.07 9.15 5.18
C PRO A 144 -21.49 10.41 5.80
N SER A 145 -21.72 11.54 5.14
CA SER A 145 -21.24 12.84 5.57
C SER A 145 -21.45 12.96 7.07
N SER A 146 -20.37 13.22 7.80
CA SER A 146 -20.33 13.21 9.27
C SER A 146 -21.34 14.15 9.94
N LEU A 147 -22.06 14.97 9.16
CA LEU A 147 -23.21 15.75 9.60
C LEU A 147 -24.47 14.91 9.91
N GLU A 148 -24.76 13.84 9.17
CA GLU A 148 -25.99 13.05 9.38
C GLU A 148 -25.88 12.15 10.63
N ALA A 149 -24.70 11.59 10.89
CA ALA A 149 -24.45 10.73 12.06
C ALA A 149 -24.44 11.51 13.39
N GLN A 150 -24.15 12.81 13.38
CA GLN A 150 -24.25 13.66 14.58
C GLN A 150 -25.69 14.07 14.88
N LYS A 151 -26.55 14.21 13.87
CA LYS A 151 -27.96 14.60 14.03
C LYS A 151 -28.84 13.51 14.63
N ALA A 152 -28.47 12.24 14.40
CA ALA A 152 -29.18 11.07 14.92
C ALA A 152 -28.87 10.76 16.41
N ARG A 153 -27.82 11.36 16.99
CA ARG A 153 -27.50 11.22 18.43
C ARG A 153 -28.05 12.36 19.29
N SER A 154 -28.71 13.34 18.68
CA SER A 154 -29.29 14.51 19.33
C SER A 154 -30.82 14.59 19.18
N SER A 155 -31.49 13.50 18.79
CA SER A 155 -32.96 13.35 18.83
C SER A 155 -33.36 12.30 19.83
#